data_AF-A0A966PB28-F1
#
_entry.id   AF-A0A966PB28-F1
#
_cell.length_a   1.000
_cell.length_b   1.000
_cell.length_c   1.000
_cell.angle_alpha   90.00
_cell.angle_beta   90.00
_cell.angle_gamma   90.00
#
_symmetry.space_group_name_H-M   'P 1'
#
loop_
_entity.id
_entity.type
_entity.pdbx_description
1 polymer ?
#
loop_
_entity_poly.entity_id
_entity_poly.type
_entity_poly.pdbx_seq_one_letter_code
_entity_poly.pdbx_strand_id
1 'polypeptide(L)'
;MKKSSLVAAIFLVATFINPLAFADGPQNSLNVNQVNSKDLMQGNDYYGIRTFQTTQKPDSILGWFQQNLPTVKNQYGESQKDPSKLGVSFSSELPMALLSSIRVFTSKVGESDSAINYLCSSIDDPTCSPKSGKFKSLRVDSVIGNCLRNPDSACVESISFALSDKSVVKAKPVIEIPAGTKTFAGQFDSEGKGFPPGLSSWIWEADVPGAPKSRFLARGTVTTYAQIDNNSLDFQRPTFNFELVPVTSEVAPVIAPRLENFKYKNSSDPVVRQVSIQPSCLAHDTNICYHRANFPQGARATVALQLPNRLTGWLNGRLVKPNVTATPMNTIYDRVIVEAAPSENIIAGGWVEWQKIPEKLFFNDDGTPNTMGVGRLDGAAGMYSGSVGAIEEYLDWQPYLGDKALLREEGWTFSSTTIDSTNPCSNQSGLQGVVAANASAYSPGAPAFNKETQTLDYKVAAPH
;
A
#
# COMPACT_ATOMS: atom_id res chain seq x y z
N MET A 1 -33.88 -30.64 7.07
CA MET A 1 -32.75 -30.66 8.00
C MET A 1 -31.90 -29.42 7.78
N LYS A 2 -31.67 -28.64 8.84
CA LYS A 2 -30.88 -27.41 8.86
C LYS A 2 -29.43 -27.67 8.40
N LYS A 3 -28.90 -26.86 7.49
CA LYS A 3 -27.46 -26.51 7.45
C LYS A 3 -27.30 -25.04 7.03
N SER A 4 -26.93 -24.23 8.03
CA SER A 4 -26.37 -22.89 7.96
C SER A 4 -24.90 -22.96 7.54
N SER A 5 -24.36 -21.87 6.96
CA SER A 5 -22.95 -21.36 7.07
C SER A 5 -22.49 -20.73 5.76
N LEU A 6 -21.68 -19.69 5.69
CA LEU A 6 -21.23 -18.58 6.55
C LEU A 6 -20.42 -17.71 5.55
N VAL A 7 -20.69 -16.41 5.45
CA VAL A 7 -20.02 -15.50 4.50
C VAL A 7 -18.57 -15.29 4.94
N ALA A 8 -17.62 -15.45 4.01
CA ALA A 8 -16.19 -15.34 4.27
C ALA A 8 -15.71 -13.90 4.12
N ALA A 9 -15.03 -13.40 5.16
CA ALA A 9 -14.39 -12.09 5.23
C ALA A 9 -13.33 -11.92 4.13
N ILE A 10 -13.49 -10.84 3.37
CA ILE A 10 -12.59 -10.41 2.30
C ILE A 10 -11.51 -9.53 2.96
N PHE A 11 -10.25 -9.86 2.69
CA PHE A 11 -9.11 -9.03 3.04
C PHE A 11 -8.30 -8.87 1.75
N LEU A 12 -8.47 -7.73 1.10
CA LEU A 12 -7.60 -7.26 0.03
C LEU A 12 -7.68 -5.73 0.00
N VAL A 13 -6.68 -5.06 0.58
CA VAL A 13 -6.35 -3.69 0.16
C VAL A 13 -5.74 -3.84 -1.23
N ALA A 14 -6.63 -3.74 -2.20
CA ALA A 14 -6.37 -3.82 -3.61
C ALA A 14 -5.76 -2.51 -4.10
N THR A 15 -4.45 -2.49 -4.32
CA THR A 15 -3.84 -1.57 -5.28
C THR A 15 -4.19 -2.08 -6.68
N PHE A 16 -5.16 -1.47 -7.37
CA PHE A 16 -5.43 -1.77 -8.78
C PHE A 16 -5.27 -0.56 -9.71
N ILE A 17 -4.83 -0.92 -10.91
CA ILE A 17 -4.48 -0.09 -12.05
C ILE A 17 -5.55 -0.34 -13.14
N ASN A 18 -6.09 0.76 -13.67
CA ASN A 18 -6.88 0.99 -14.88
C ASN A 18 -8.31 0.41 -15.08
N PRO A 19 -9.22 1.21 -15.71
CA PRO A 19 -10.63 0.89 -15.87
C PRO A 19 -10.91 0.39 -17.30
N LEU A 20 -11.26 -0.89 -17.50
CA LEU A 20 -11.94 -1.33 -18.72
C LEU A 20 -12.89 -2.48 -18.40
N ALA A 21 -14.19 -2.19 -18.54
CA ALA A 21 -15.33 -3.09 -18.70
C ALA A 21 -15.34 -4.38 -17.86
N PHE A 22 -16.20 -4.41 -16.83
CA PHE A 22 -16.63 -5.65 -16.18
C PHE A 22 -17.29 -6.58 -17.21
N ALA A 23 -16.51 -7.50 -17.77
CA ALA A 23 -17.04 -8.72 -18.33
C ALA A 23 -17.03 -9.78 -17.22
N ASP A 24 -17.99 -9.67 -16.30
CA ASP A 24 -18.25 -10.73 -15.34
C ASP A 24 -18.67 -12.00 -16.08
N GLY A 25 -17.94 -13.09 -15.83
CA GLY A 25 -18.44 -14.42 -16.15
C GLY A 25 -19.79 -14.65 -15.44
N PRO A 26 -20.78 -15.26 -16.11
CA PRO A 26 -22.20 -15.28 -15.69
C PRO A 26 -22.54 -16.05 -14.40
N GLN A 27 -21.57 -16.33 -13.52
CA GLN A 27 -21.78 -17.15 -12.32
C GLN A 27 -21.64 -16.42 -10.98
N ASN A 28 -21.28 -15.13 -10.94
CA ASN A 28 -21.04 -14.42 -9.67
C ASN A 28 -21.63 -13.00 -9.56
N SER A 29 -22.68 -12.66 -10.32
CA SER A 29 -23.39 -11.39 -10.10
C SER A 29 -24.28 -11.48 -8.84
N LEU A 30 -23.86 -10.84 -7.75
CA LEU A 30 -24.74 -10.57 -6.61
C LEU A 30 -25.64 -9.39 -6.99
N ASN A 31 -26.96 -9.59 -6.98
CA ASN A 31 -27.88 -8.48 -7.24
C ASN A 31 -28.05 -7.56 -6.01
N VAL A 32 -28.54 -6.34 -6.22
CA VAL A 32 -28.74 -5.30 -5.19
C VAL A 32 -29.50 -5.82 -3.96
N ASN A 33 -30.49 -6.70 -4.17
CA ASN A 33 -31.27 -7.28 -3.06
C ASN A 33 -30.46 -8.32 -2.25
N GLN A 34 -29.50 -9.02 -2.87
CA GLN A 34 -28.58 -9.94 -2.20
C GLN A 34 -27.45 -9.21 -1.45
N VAL A 35 -27.05 -8.02 -1.91
CA VAL A 35 -26.13 -7.13 -1.19
C VAL A 35 -26.83 -6.53 0.02
N ASN A 36 -28.05 -6.01 -0.15
CA ASN A 36 -28.82 -5.37 0.93
C ASN A 36 -29.41 -6.35 1.97
N SER A 37 -29.41 -7.66 1.69
CA SER A 37 -29.89 -8.71 2.64
C SER A 37 -28.78 -9.42 3.42
N LYS A 38 -27.51 -9.13 3.11
CA LYS A 38 -26.39 -9.57 3.95
C LYS A 38 -26.28 -8.61 5.14
N ASP A 39 -26.13 -9.15 6.35
CA ASP A 39 -25.73 -8.38 7.52
C ASP A 39 -24.26 -7.96 7.36
N LEU A 40 -24.04 -6.95 6.51
CA LEU A 40 -22.76 -6.34 6.17
C LEU A 40 -22.22 -5.46 7.31
N MET A 41 -22.89 -5.48 8.47
CA MET A 41 -22.58 -4.65 9.63
C MET A 41 -21.77 -5.37 10.70
N GLN A 42 -21.41 -6.64 10.50
CA GLN A 42 -20.50 -7.36 11.40
C GLN A 42 -19.01 -7.12 11.08
N GLY A 43 -18.65 -5.86 10.84
CA GLY A 43 -17.26 -5.39 10.93
C GLY A 43 -16.66 -5.50 12.35
N ASN A 44 -17.19 -6.40 13.19
CA ASN A 44 -16.54 -6.83 14.43
C ASN A 44 -15.21 -7.52 14.13
N ASP A 45 -15.00 -8.13 12.95
CA ASP A 45 -13.69 -8.70 12.63
C ASP A 45 -12.67 -7.62 12.20
N TYR A 46 -13.13 -6.51 11.60
CA TYR A 46 -12.24 -5.43 11.13
C TYR A 46 -11.74 -4.55 12.27
N TYR A 47 -12.62 -4.24 13.24
CA TYR A 47 -12.31 -3.36 14.38
C TYR A 47 -12.28 -4.07 15.73
N GLY A 48 -12.92 -5.23 15.85
CA GLY A 48 -12.93 -6.08 17.04
C GLY A 48 -11.93 -7.23 16.94
N ILE A 49 -10.82 -7.02 16.24
CA ILE A 49 -9.66 -7.88 16.49
C ILE A 49 -9.34 -7.71 17.98
N ARG A 50 -9.26 -8.82 18.72
CA ARG A 50 -8.62 -8.86 20.04
C ARG A 50 -7.10 -8.62 19.89
N THR A 51 -6.73 -7.61 19.13
CA THR A 51 -5.37 -7.14 18.94
C THR A 51 -5.03 -6.18 20.04
N PHE A 52 -3.73 -6.02 20.20
CA PHE A 52 -3.19 -4.94 21.00
C PHE A 52 -3.75 -3.59 20.52
N GLN A 53 -4.22 -2.78 21.47
CA GLN A 53 -4.57 -1.39 21.25
C GLN A 53 -3.54 -0.52 21.97
N THR A 54 -2.82 0.27 21.20
CA THR A 54 -1.86 1.23 21.76
C THR A 54 -2.59 2.39 22.45
N THR A 55 -1.97 2.95 23.48
CA THR A 55 -2.39 4.24 24.07
C THR A 55 -1.74 5.44 23.38
N GLN A 56 -0.82 5.21 22.44
CA GLN A 56 -0.22 6.26 21.63
C GLN A 56 -1.25 6.85 20.65
N LYS A 57 -0.95 8.06 20.15
CA LYS A 57 -1.70 8.66 19.04
C LYS A 57 -1.80 7.66 17.88
N PRO A 58 -2.91 7.61 17.12
CA PRO A 58 -3.00 6.76 15.96
C PRO A 58 -1.86 7.02 14.99
N ASP A 59 -1.17 5.95 14.60
CA ASP A 59 -0.13 6.07 13.60
C ASP A 59 -0.66 6.01 12.18
N SER A 60 -1.81 5.38 11.96
CA SER A 60 -2.38 5.21 10.64
C SER A 60 -3.87 5.51 10.63
N ILE A 61 -4.41 5.73 9.44
CA ILE A 61 -5.86 5.84 9.23
C ILE A 61 -6.64 4.66 9.83
N LEU A 62 -6.14 3.42 9.72
CA LEU A 62 -6.79 2.25 10.32
C LEU A 62 -6.71 2.27 11.85
N GLY A 63 -5.55 2.64 12.40
CA GLY A 63 -5.40 2.85 13.83
C GLY A 63 -6.34 3.93 14.36
N TRP A 64 -6.57 4.99 13.58
CA TRP A 64 -7.47 6.07 13.96
C TRP A 64 -8.92 5.59 14.02
N PHE A 65 -9.39 4.87 13.01
CA PHE A 65 -10.72 4.28 13.03
C PHE A 65 -10.89 3.29 14.18
N GLN A 66 -9.87 2.49 14.49
CA GLN A 66 -9.92 1.54 15.60
C GLN A 66 -10.04 2.25 16.96
N GLN A 67 -9.23 3.30 17.20
CA GLN A 67 -9.26 4.05 18.46
C GLN A 67 -10.51 4.92 18.62
N ASN A 68 -11.10 5.37 17.50
CA ASN A 68 -12.29 6.24 17.49
C ASN A 68 -13.56 5.49 17.05
N LEU A 69 -13.62 4.17 17.27
CA LEU A 69 -14.73 3.33 16.86
C LEU A 69 -16.04 3.77 17.56
N PRO A 70 -17.09 4.18 16.82
CA PRO A 70 -18.38 4.47 17.40
C PRO A 70 -19.01 3.19 17.93
N THR A 71 -19.50 3.22 19.17
CA THR A 71 -20.11 2.04 19.80
C THR A 71 -21.51 2.31 20.35
N VAL A 72 -22.37 1.30 20.24
CA VAL A 72 -23.70 1.24 20.88
C VAL A 72 -23.76 0.03 21.83
N LYS A 73 -24.74 0.01 22.73
CA LYS A 73 -25.00 -1.16 23.57
C LYS A 73 -25.88 -2.17 22.83
N ASN A 74 -25.47 -3.43 22.83
CA ASN A 74 -26.28 -4.53 22.30
C ASN A 74 -27.42 -4.88 23.27
N GLN A 75 -28.30 -5.81 22.87
CA GLN A 75 -29.42 -6.28 23.70
C GLN A 75 -29.00 -6.91 25.05
N TYR A 76 -27.73 -7.22 25.23
CA TYR A 76 -27.13 -7.77 26.45
C TYR A 76 -26.35 -6.73 27.27
N GLY A 77 -26.33 -5.45 26.85
CA GLY A 77 -25.61 -4.36 27.53
C GLY A 77 -24.12 -4.28 27.21
N GLU A 78 -23.61 -5.11 26.30
CA GLU A 78 -22.22 -5.10 25.86
C GLU A 78 -22.00 -4.04 24.78
N SER A 79 -20.81 -3.45 24.72
CA SER A 79 -20.47 -2.49 23.67
C SER A 79 -20.19 -3.23 22.35
N GLN A 80 -20.79 -2.76 21.26
CA GLN A 80 -20.56 -3.23 19.89
C GLN A 80 -20.38 -2.04 18.95
N LYS A 81 -19.76 -2.22 17.77
CA LYS A 81 -19.70 -1.19 16.73
C LYS A 81 -21.12 -0.68 16.43
N ASP A 82 -21.27 0.63 16.32
CA ASP A 82 -22.52 1.26 15.89
C ASP A 82 -22.82 0.87 14.42
N PRO A 83 -23.91 0.13 14.16
CA PRO A 83 -24.21 -0.29 12.81
C PRO A 83 -24.75 0.84 11.91
N SER A 84 -24.96 2.05 12.42
CA SER A 84 -25.29 3.22 11.57
C SER A 84 -24.04 3.89 10.99
N LYS A 85 -22.85 3.52 11.47
CA LYS A 85 -21.59 4.23 11.17
C LYS A 85 -20.73 3.48 10.15
N LEU A 86 -20.29 4.21 9.12
CA LEU A 86 -19.32 3.76 8.13
C LEU A 86 -18.05 4.61 8.23
N GLY A 87 -16.90 3.96 8.35
CA GLY A 87 -15.61 4.63 8.24
C GLY A 87 -15.31 4.89 6.77
N VAL A 88 -14.92 6.12 6.43
CA VAL A 88 -14.64 6.55 5.06
C VAL A 88 -13.29 7.26 5.03
N SER A 89 -12.38 6.91 4.12
CA SER A 89 -11.09 7.61 4.05
C SER A 89 -10.47 7.71 2.66
N PHE A 90 -9.75 8.81 2.42
CA PHE A 90 -8.87 9.03 1.29
C PHE A 90 -7.44 9.19 1.81
N SER A 91 -6.64 8.14 1.66
CA SER A 91 -5.29 8.08 2.22
C SER A 91 -4.33 7.35 1.29
N SER A 92 -3.09 7.82 1.21
CA SER A 92 -2.00 7.11 0.53
C SER A 92 -1.19 6.24 1.49
N GLU A 93 -1.61 6.11 2.74
CA GLU A 93 -0.93 5.28 3.71
C GLU A 93 -1.07 3.79 3.38
N LEU A 94 0.00 3.04 3.68
CA LEU A 94 0.00 1.58 3.64
C LEU A 94 0.07 1.07 5.09
N PRO A 95 -1.08 0.79 5.73
CA PRO A 95 -1.13 0.43 7.15
C PRO A 95 -0.70 -1.01 7.44
N MET A 96 -0.29 -1.79 6.42
CA MET A 96 0.13 -3.18 6.58
C MET A 96 1.64 -3.35 6.42
N ALA A 97 2.19 -4.34 7.13
CA ALA A 97 3.56 -4.77 6.95
C ALA A 97 3.78 -5.24 5.51
N LEU A 98 4.75 -4.64 4.83
CA LEU A 98 5.20 -5.11 3.52
C LEU A 98 6.12 -6.30 3.74
N LEU A 99 5.67 -7.48 3.32
CA LEU A 99 6.40 -8.73 3.45
C LEU A 99 6.78 -9.25 2.07
N SER A 100 8.01 -9.73 1.95
CA SER A 100 8.46 -10.32 0.70
C SER A 100 7.66 -11.58 0.38
N SER A 101 7.14 -11.67 -0.85
CA SER A 101 6.34 -12.81 -1.28
C SER A 101 6.45 -13.10 -2.76
N ILE A 102 6.29 -14.39 -3.11
CA ILE A 102 5.98 -14.85 -4.47
C ILE A 102 4.61 -15.49 -4.39
N ARG A 103 3.66 -14.97 -5.16
CA ARG A 103 2.26 -15.42 -5.16
C ARG A 103 1.78 -15.69 -6.56
N VAL A 104 0.95 -16.73 -6.72
CA VAL A 104 0.28 -17.05 -7.99
C VAL A 104 -1.23 -16.89 -7.85
N PHE A 105 -1.89 -16.42 -8.90
CA PHE A 105 -3.30 -16.04 -8.92
C PHE A 105 -4.03 -16.67 -10.11
N THR A 106 -5.32 -16.97 -9.95
CA THR A 106 -6.16 -17.49 -11.04
C THR A 106 -6.63 -16.38 -11.99
N SER A 107 -6.57 -15.13 -11.55
CA SER A 107 -6.78 -13.91 -12.34
C SER A 107 -5.58 -13.63 -13.26
N LYS A 108 -5.85 -12.95 -14.37
CA LYS A 108 -4.80 -12.44 -15.28
C LYS A 108 -4.18 -11.17 -14.73
N VAL A 109 -3.00 -10.82 -15.24
CA VAL A 109 -2.40 -9.51 -14.93
C VAL A 109 -3.31 -8.40 -15.47
N GLY A 110 -3.58 -7.40 -14.63
CA GLY A 110 -4.48 -6.29 -14.94
C GLY A 110 -5.92 -6.51 -14.51
N GLU A 111 -6.30 -7.73 -14.12
CA GLU A 111 -7.55 -8.00 -13.42
C GLU A 111 -7.37 -7.83 -11.91
N SER A 112 -8.49 -7.68 -11.18
CA SER A 112 -8.46 -7.72 -9.72
C SER A 112 -7.90 -9.06 -9.22
N ASP A 113 -6.91 -9.00 -8.33
CA ASP A 113 -6.30 -10.15 -7.66
C ASP A 113 -7.41 -11.09 -7.16
N SER A 114 -7.36 -12.32 -7.63
CA SER A 114 -8.35 -13.33 -7.32
C SER A 114 -8.29 -13.73 -5.85
N ALA A 115 -9.46 -14.05 -5.28
CA ALA A 115 -9.58 -14.61 -3.94
C ALA A 115 -8.87 -15.97 -3.78
N ILE A 116 -8.60 -16.66 -4.89
CA ILE A 116 -7.79 -17.88 -4.95
C ILE A 116 -6.35 -17.48 -5.32
N ASN A 117 -5.42 -17.73 -4.41
CA ASN A 117 -4.00 -17.49 -4.61
C ASN A 117 -3.15 -18.37 -3.69
N TYR A 118 -1.89 -18.59 -4.06
CA TYR A 118 -0.99 -19.47 -3.32
C TYR A 118 0.36 -18.80 -3.10
N LEU A 119 0.92 -18.94 -1.90
CA LEU A 119 2.24 -18.44 -1.51
C LEU A 119 3.29 -19.50 -1.85
N CYS A 120 4.20 -19.14 -2.75
CA CYS A 120 5.27 -20.00 -3.25
C CYS A 120 6.53 -19.87 -2.39
N SER A 121 7.29 -20.95 -2.24
CA SER A 121 8.62 -20.87 -1.63
C SER A 121 9.67 -20.30 -2.59
N SER A 122 9.49 -20.50 -3.89
CA SER A 122 10.29 -19.96 -4.99
C SER A 122 9.47 -20.05 -6.28
N ILE A 123 10.00 -19.52 -7.38
CA ILE A 123 9.37 -19.66 -8.72
C ILE A 123 9.43 -21.10 -9.26
N ASP A 124 10.32 -21.93 -8.71
CA ASP A 124 10.45 -23.36 -9.05
C ASP A 124 9.56 -24.26 -8.18
N ASP A 125 8.78 -23.69 -7.25
CA ASP A 125 7.80 -24.43 -6.46
C ASP A 125 6.86 -25.19 -7.42
N PRO A 126 6.79 -26.54 -7.35
CA PRO A 126 5.96 -27.34 -8.25
C PRO A 126 4.49 -26.90 -8.26
N THR A 127 4.00 -26.36 -7.14
CA THR A 127 2.63 -25.85 -6.98
C THR A 127 2.41 -24.55 -7.76
N CYS A 128 3.45 -23.71 -7.83
CA CYS A 128 3.42 -22.42 -8.50
C CYS A 128 3.97 -22.45 -9.92
N SER A 129 4.48 -23.60 -10.36
CA SER A 129 5.04 -23.77 -11.68
C SER A 129 4.04 -23.32 -12.75
N PRO A 130 4.48 -22.57 -13.77
CA PRO A 130 3.68 -22.24 -14.95
C PRO A 130 3.02 -23.46 -15.59
N LYS A 131 3.63 -24.64 -15.43
CA LYS A 131 3.15 -25.93 -15.96
C LYS A 131 1.95 -26.50 -15.21
N SER A 132 1.60 -25.97 -14.04
CA SER A 132 0.45 -26.43 -13.25
C SER A 132 -0.90 -26.20 -13.97
N GLY A 133 -0.95 -25.23 -14.90
CA GLY A 133 -2.16 -24.83 -15.63
C GLY A 133 -3.25 -24.16 -14.77
N LYS A 134 -3.09 -24.14 -13.43
CA LYS A 134 -4.08 -23.65 -12.47
C LYS A 134 -4.10 -22.13 -12.35
N PHE A 135 -2.94 -21.50 -12.44
CA PHE A 135 -2.77 -20.06 -12.24
C PHE A 135 -2.48 -19.35 -13.56
N LYS A 136 -2.90 -18.09 -13.66
CA LYS A 136 -2.81 -17.26 -14.87
C LYS A 136 -1.84 -16.09 -14.73
N SER A 137 -1.50 -15.74 -13.48
CA SER A 137 -0.51 -14.72 -13.22
C SER A 137 0.30 -15.03 -11.96
N LEU A 138 1.44 -14.37 -11.88
CA LEU A 138 2.34 -14.37 -10.74
C LEU A 138 2.59 -12.92 -10.31
N ARG A 139 2.65 -12.68 -9.00
CA ARG A 139 3.05 -11.42 -8.37
C ARG A 139 4.21 -11.68 -7.44
N VAL A 140 5.27 -10.91 -7.59
CA VAL A 140 6.41 -10.89 -6.67
C VAL A 140 6.44 -9.55 -5.96
N ASP A 141 6.33 -9.56 -4.64
CA ASP A 141 6.58 -8.39 -3.81
C ASP A 141 7.99 -8.54 -3.22
N SER A 142 8.96 -7.78 -3.74
CA SER A 142 10.36 -7.81 -3.32
C SER A 142 10.65 -6.62 -2.41
N VAL A 143 10.54 -6.82 -1.09
CA VAL A 143 10.91 -5.83 -0.08
C VAL A 143 12.41 -5.59 -0.18
N ILE A 144 12.82 -4.33 -0.26
CA ILE A 144 14.23 -3.95 -0.42
C ILE A 144 14.94 -3.95 0.94
N GLY A 145 16.20 -4.39 0.94
CA GLY A 145 17.06 -4.43 2.13
C GLY A 145 17.96 -3.21 2.25
N ASN A 146 19.14 -3.39 2.86
CA ASN A 146 20.21 -2.41 2.85
C ASN A 146 21.41 -2.92 2.04
N CYS A 147 22.07 -2.04 1.30
CA CYS A 147 23.11 -2.45 0.35
C CYS A 147 24.41 -2.91 1.02
N LEU A 148 24.63 -2.57 2.30
CA LEU A 148 25.78 -3.06 3.06
C LEU A 148 25.71 -4.59 3.26
N ARG A 149 24.51 -5.14 3.43
CA ARG A 149 24.28 -6.58 3.57
C ARG A 149 23.94 -7.25 2.24
N ASN A 150 23.29 -6.52 1.33
CA ASN A 150 22.74 -7.06 0.08
C ASN A 150 23.14 -6.19 -1.13
N PRO A 151 24.44 -6.15 -1.50
CA PRO A 151 24.95 -5.24 -2.55
C PRO A 151 24.42 -5.57 -3.95
N ASP A 152 24.06 -6.82 -4.23
CA ASP A 152 23.59 -7.27 -5.55
C ASP A 152 22.05 -7.26 -5.68
N SER A 153 21.37 -6.45 -4.88
CA SER A 153 19.90 -6.41 -4.78
C SER A 153 19.34 -5.01 -4.99
N ALA A 154 18.01 -4.90 -5.13
CA ALA A 154 17.34 -3.66 -4.80
C ALA A 154 17.47 -3.38 -3.29
N CYS A 155 17.97 -2.20 -2.92
CA CYS A 155 18.32 -1.90 -1.53
C CYS A 155 18.48 -0.39 -1.26
N VAL A 156 18.43 -0.02 0.02
CA VAL A 156 18.81 1.31 0.52
C VAL A 156 20.31 1.36 0.72
N GLU A 157 20.98 2.26 0.01
CA GLU A 157 22.43 2.45 0.08
C GLU A 157 22.82 3.38 1.22
N SER A 158 22.12 4.52 1.34
CA SER A 158 22.36 5.48 2.43
C SER A 158 21.15 6.34 2.72
N ILE A 159 21.08 6.82 3.96
CA ILE A 159 20.11 7.80 4.44
C ILE A 159 20.89 8.88 5.18
N SER A 160 20.62 10.14 4.86
CA SER A 160 21.16 11.29 5.59
C SER A 160 20.14 12.41 5.70
N PHE A 161 20.34 13.30 6.67
CA PHE A 161 19.46 14.44 6.91
C PHE A 161 20.30 15.70 6.98
N ALA A 162 19.99 16.67 6.11
CA ALA A 162 20.42 18.05 6.28
C ALA A 162 19.46 18.74 7.25
N LEU A 163 19.98 19.27 8.35
CA LEU A 163 19.20 19.92 9.41
C LEU A 163 19.12 21.43 9.19
N SER A 164 18.30 22.10 10.01
CA SER A 164 18.07 23.55 9.92
C SER A 164 19.34 24.39 10.15
N ASP A 165 20.30 23.87 10.92
CA ASP A 165 21.63 24.47 11.14
C ASP A 165 22.64 24.14 10.02
N LYS A 166 22.19 23.48 8.95
CA LYS A 166 22.99 22.99 7.81
C LYS A 166 23.95 21.85 8.15
N SER A 167 23.95 21.34 9.38
CA SER A 167 24.67 20.11 9.69
C SER A 167 24.03 18.93 8.94
N VAL A 168 24.85 17.93 8.61
CA VAL A 168 24.41 16.71 7.95
C VAL A 168 24.66 15.54 8.88
N VAL A 169 23.60 14.82 9.21
CA VAL A 169 23.68 13.59 10.01
C VAL A 169 23.41 12.39 9.11
N LYS A 170 24.19 11.32 9.27
CA LYS A 170 24.06 10.08 8.49
C LYS A 170 23.42 9.01 9.36
N ALA A 171 22.41 8.33 8.82
CA ALA A 171 21.82 7.19 9.49
C ALA A 171 22.59 5.90 9.16
N LYS A 172 22.59 4.95 10.10
CA LYS A 172 23.16 3.61 9.92
C LYS A 172 22.06 2.56 10.09
N PRO A 173 22.05 1.47 9.31
CA PRO A 173 21.08 0.40 9.50
C PRO A 173 21.39 -0.32 10.82
N VAL A 174 20.39 -0.55 11.66
CA VAL A 174 20.58 -1.13 12.99
C VAL A 174 19.74 -2.39 13.24
N ILE A 175 18.52 -2.46 12.72
CA ILE A 175 17.60 -3.56 12.99
C ILE A 175 16.90 -3.96 11.70
N GLU A 176 16.98 -5.24 11.35
CA GLU A 176 16.13 -5.85 10.30
C GLU A 176 14.73 -6.09 10.87
N ILE A 177 13.70 -5.72 10.14
CA ILE A 177 12.31 -5.84 10.58
C ILE A 177 11.38 -6.29 9.42
N PRO A 178 10.46 -7.24 9.67
CA PRO A 178 10.37 -8.10 10.87
C PRO A 178 11.50 -9.12 10.98
N ALA A 179 11.89 -9.47 12.20
CA ALA A 179 12.84 -10.53 12.47
C ALA A 179 12.31 -11.88 11.96
N GLY A 180 13.19 -12.66 11.32
CA GLY A 180 12.85 -13.98 10.78
C GLY A 180 11.95 -13.94 9.54
N THR A 181 11.85 -12.80 8.86
CA THR A 181 11.16 -12.69 7.57
C THR A 181 11.77 -13.67 6.56
N LYS A 182 10.90 -14.31 5.78
CA LYS A 182 11.32 -15.20 4.69
C LYS A 182 11.86 -14.39 3.52
N THR A 183 13.09 -14.68 3.12
CA THR A 183 13.73 -14.10 1.94
C THR A 183 13.73 -15.06 0.76
N PHE A 184 13.87 -14.56 -0.45
CA PHE A 184 14.06 -15.38 -1.65
C PHE A 184 15.08 -14.75 -2.61
N ALA A 185 15.73 -15.58 -3.41
CA ALA A 185 16.66 -15.12 -4.44
C ALA A 185 15.91 -14.41 -5.57
N GLY A 186 16.52 -13.37 -6.12
CA GLY A 186 16.03 -12.69 -7.31
C GLY A 186 16.33 -13.50 -8.57
N GLN A 187 15.65 -13.16 -9.65
CA GLN A 187 15.86 -13.77 -10.96
C GLN A 187 15.65 -12.72 -12.04
N PHE A 188 16.60 -12.64 -12.96
CA PHE A 188 16.53 -11.82 -14.15
C PHE A 188 16.94 -12.66 -15.37
N ASP A 189 16.27 -12.46 -16.50
CA ASP A 189 16.70 -12.98 -17.78
C ASP A 189 17.81 -12.10 -18.39
N SER A 190 18.31 -12.49 -19.57
CA SER A 190 19.35 -11.75 -20.30
C SER A 190 18.92 -10.34 -20.75
N GLU A 191 17.62 -10.08 -20.80
CA GLU A 191 17.04 -8.77 -21.14
C GLU A 191 16.77 -7.92 -19.88
N GLY A 192 17.12 -8.42 -18.69
CA GLY A 192 16.86 -7.76 -17.41
C GLY A 192 15.39 -7.81 -16.97
N LYS A 193 14.57 -8.68 -17.56
CA LYS A 193 13.20 -8.92 -17.09
C LYS A 193 13.20 -9.93 -15.94
N GLY A 194 12.40 -9.66 -14.92
CA GLY A 194 12.35 -10.47 -13.72
C GLY A 194 12.12 -9.64 -12.47
N PHE A 195 12.66 -10.08 -11.35
CA PHE A 195 12.46 -9.46 -10.04
C PHE A 195 13.74 -9.55 -9.18
N PRO A 196 14.03 -8.52 -8.35
CA PRO A 196 15.16 -8.55 -7.43
C PRO A 196 14.91 -9.54 -6.27
N PRO A 197 15.94 -9.86 -5.47
CA PRO A 197 15.76 -10.63 -4.25
C PRO A 197 14.70 -10.03 -3.33
N GLY A 198 13.90 -10.89 -2.70
CA GLY A 198 12.96 -10.50 -1.66
C GLY A 198 13.64 -10.51 -0.30
N LEU A 199 13.71 -9.36 0.35
CA LEU A 199 14.43 -9.14 1.60
C LEU A 199 13.47 -8.65 2.71
N SER A 200 13.93 -7.73 3.55
CA SER A 200 13.20 -7.18 4.70
C SER A 200 13.56 -5.73 4.90
N SER A 201 12.62 -4.96 5.46
CA SER A 201 12.84 -3.55 5.78
C SER A 201 13.82 -3.39 6.93
N TRP A 202 14.33 -2.17 7.11
CA TRP A 202 15.31 -1.89 8.16
C TRP A 202 14.93 -0.64 8.95
N ILE A 203 15.18 -0.69 10.25
CA ILE A 203 15.29 0.49 11.09
C ILE A 203 16.72 1.02 10.97
N TRP A 204 16.81 2.31 10.73
CA TRP A 204 18.03 3.09 10.66
C TRP A 204 18.12 4.03 11.85
N GLU A 205 19.31 4.26 12.37
CA GLU A 205 19.55 5.15 13.52
C GLU A 205 20.49 6.28 13.12
N ALA A 206 20.16 7.52 13.50
CA ALA A 206 21.00 8.70 13.30
C ALA A 206 21.13 9.51 14.59
N ASP A 207 22.28 10.14 14.76
CA ASP A 207 22.58 11.03 15.88
C ASP A 207 22.09 12.46 15.55
N VAL A 208 20.80 12.72 15.75
CA VAL A 208 20.21 14.06 15.54
C VAL A 208 20.40 14.92 16.79
N PRO A 209 21.00 16.13 16.69
CA PRO A 209 21.10 17.06 17.81
C PRO A 209 19.76 17.32 18.49
N GLY A 210 19.71 17.20 19.81
CA GLY A 210 18.48 17.39 20.60
C GLY A 210 17.53 16.20 20.64
N ALA A 211 17.81 15.12 19.91
CA ALA A 211 17.01 13.89 19.92
C ALA A 211 17.92 12.64 20.02
N PRO A 212 18.28 12.20 21.24
CA PRO A 212 19.15 11.03 21.41
C PRO A 212 18.52 9.77 20.79
N LYS A 213 19.22 9.18 19.80
CA LYS A 213 18.83 7.98 19.04
C LYS A 213 17.54 8.14 18.21
N SER A 214 17.56 9.05 17.23
CA SER A 214 16.49 9.12 16.24
C SER A 214 16.50 7.88 15.35
N ARG A 215 15.37 7.18 15.30
CA ARG A 215 15.18 5.98 14.48
C ARG A 215 14.25 6.25 13.31
N PHE A 216 14.50 5.56 12.22
CA PHE A 216 13.76 5.71 10.97
C PHE A 216 13.48 4.34 10.36
N LEU A 217 12.22 4.02 10.12
CA LEU A 217 11.83 2.88 9.30
C LEU A 217 12.00 3.26 7.83
N ALA A 218 12.89 2.56 7.13
CA ALA A 218 12.99 2.61 5.69
C ALA A 218 12.37 1.33 5.12
N ARG A 219 11.23 1.47 4.45
CA ARG A 219 10.52 0.37 3.82
C ARG A 219 10.25 0.69 2.36
N GLY A 220 10.59 -0.24 1.48
CA GLY A 220 10.26 -0.13 0.07
C GLY A 220 10.09 -1.49 -0.56
N THR A 221 9.29 -1.55 -1.61
CA THR A 221 8.94 -2.80 -2.29
C THR A 221 8.97 -2.60 -3.79
N VAL A 222 9.72 -3.44 -4.48
CA VAL A 222 9.62 -3.63 -5.93
C VAL A 222 8.56 -4.69 -6.19
N THR A 223 7.47 -4.32 -6.86
CA THR A 223 6.40 -5.26 -7.23
C THR A 223 6.53 -5.61 -8.71
N THR A 224 6.64 -6.90 -9.02
CA THR A 224 6.69 -7.40 -10.39
C THR A 224 5.52 -8.35 -10.63
N TYR A 225 4.81 -8.17 -11.73
CA TYR A 225 3.82 -9.13 -12.21
C TYR A 225 4.38 -9.93 -13.38
N ALA A 226 3.95 -11.18 -13.52
CA ALA A 226 4.18 -11.97 -14.72
C ALA A 226 2.88 -12.59 -15.21
N GLN A 227 2.66 -12.56 -16.52
CA GLN A 227 1.63 -13.38 -17.16
C GLN A 227 2.13 -14.81 -17.28
N ILE A 228 1.26 -15.77 -17.03
CA ILE A 228 1.54 -17.19 -17.26
C ILE A 228 0.87 -17.58 -18.57
N ASP A 229 1.66 -17.71 -19.62
CA ASP A 229 1.21 -18.18 -20.94
C ASP A 229 2.11 -19.31 -21.45
N ASN A 230 1.51 -20.33 -22.05
CA ASN A 230 2.20 -21.48 -22.66
C ASN A 230 3.33 -22.06 -21.79
N ASN A 231 3.10 -22.20 -20.47
CA ASN A 231 4.08 -22.67 -19.48
C ASN A 231 5.33 -21.77 -19.30
N SER A 232 5.24 -20.50 -19.68
CA SER A 232 6.30 -19.51 -19.54
C SER A 232 5.84 -18.31 -18.69
N LEU A 233 6.80 -17.57 -18.12
CA LEU A 233 6.57 -16.35 -17.35
C LEU A 233 6.96 -15.15 -18.20
N ASP A 234 5.99 -14.31 -18.54
CA ASP A 234 6.23 -13.03 -19.19
C ASP A 234 6.19 -11.90 -18.16
N PHE A 235 7.37 -11.48 -17.69
CA PHE A 235 7.53 -10.45 -16.67
C PHE A 235 7.24 -9.06 -17.20
N GLN A 236 6.23 -8.44 -16.59
CA GLN A 236 5.83 -7.07 -16.84
C GLN A 236 6.84 -6.10 -16.24
N ARG A 237 6.72 -4.82 -16.63
CA ARG A 237 7.52 -3.75 -16.03
C ARG A 237 7.22 -3.68 -14.52
N PRO A 238 8.25 -3.62 -13.66
CA PRO A 238 8.04 -3.53 -12.22
C PRO A 238 7.47 -2.17 -11.82
N THR A 239 6.84 -2.12 -10.66
CA THR A 239 6.50 -0.88 -9.95
C THR A 239 7.26 -0.81 -8.63
N PHE A 240 7.35 0.39 -8.06
CA PHE A 240 8.09 0.62 -6.83
C PHE A 240 7.30 1.51 -5.87
N ASN A 241 7.45 1.27 -4.58
CA ASN A 241 7.06 2.19 -3.52
C ASN A 241 8.17 2.26 -2.47
N PHE A 242 8.35 3.44 -1.90
CA PHE A 242 9.27 3.70 -0.81
C PHE A 242 8.69 4.69 0.18
N GLU A 243 8.98 4.45 1.45
CA GLU A 243 8.62 5.32 2.55
C GLU A 243 9.77 5.36 3.57
N LEU A 244 10.11 6.58 3.99
CA LEU A 244 10.96 6.85 5.14
C LEU A 244 10.09 7.43 6.25
N VAL A 245 10.08 6.80 7.41
CA VAL A 245 9.26 7.24 8.56
C VAL A 245 10.12 7.34 9.80
N PRO A 246 10.21 8.49 10.49
CA PRO A 246 10.76 8.56 11.83
C PRO A 246 9.90 7.71 12.76
N VAL A 247 10.52 6.93 13.64
CA VAL A 247 9.79 6.01 14.52
C VAL A 247 10.21 6.11 15.98
N THR A 248 9.23 5.92 16.84
CA THR A 248 9.43 5.51 18.24
C THR A 248 8.96 4.07 18.41
N SER A 249 9.19 3.48 19.57
CA SER A 249 8.78 2.10 19.86
C SER A 249 8.23 1.98 21.26
N GLU A 250 7.22 1.12 21.43
CA GLU A 250 6.74 0.66 22.72
C GLU A 250 6.78 -0.86 22.84
N VAL A 251 6.86 -1.34 24.07
CA VAL A 251 6.70 -2.77 24.36
C VAL A 251 5.23 -3.12 24.22
N ALA A 252 4.92 -4.06 23.33
CA ALA A 252 3.55 -4.46 23.02
C ALA A 252 3.46 -5.99 22.91
N PRO A 253 2.39 -6.66 23.39
CA PRO A 253 2.22 -8.11 23.32
C PRO A 253 1.83 -8.58 21.91
N VAL A 254 2.63 -8.25 20.91
CA VAL A 254 2.42 -8.55 19.49
C VAL A 254 3.51 -9.51 19.00
N ILE A 255 3.22 -10.21 17.90
CA ILE A 255 4.17 -11.14 17.26
C ILE A 255 4.51 -10.66 15.84
N ALA A 256 5.69 -11.03 15.34
CA ALA A 256 6.11 -10.68 13.98
C ALA A 256 5.06 -11.07 12.91
N PRO A 257 4.75 -10.18 11.95
CA PRO A 257 3.86 -10.49 10.85
C PRO A 257 4.49 -11.48 9.89
N ARG A 258 3.67 -12.38 9.32
CA ARG A 258 4.11 -13.36 8.32
C ARG A 258 2.99 -13.74 7.37
N LEU A 259 3.33 -14.22 6.19
CA LEU A 259 2.37 -14.76 5.23
C LEU A 259 2.23 -16.27 5.37
N GLU A 260 0.99 -16.75 5.35
CA GLU A 260 0.67 -18.18 5.40
C GLU A 260 -0.38 -18.55 4.36
N ASN A 261 -0.32 -19.80 3.90
CA ASN A 261 -1.35 -20.41 3.07
C ASN A 261 -2.47 -20.95 3.97
N PHE A 262 -3.67 -20.43 3.77
CA PHE A 262 -4.91 -20.90 4.36
C PHE A 262 -5.76 -21.64 3.32
N LYS A 263 -6.81 -22.29 3.82
CA LYS A 263 -7.87 -22.87 3.00
C LYS A 263 -9.20 -22.37 3.52
N TYR A 264 -10.14 -22.10 2.63
CA TYR A 264 -11.51 -21.83 3.05
C TYR A 264 -12.13 -23.07 3.67
N LYS A 265 -13.00 -22.90 4.67
CA LYS A 265 -13.60 -23.99 5.44
C LYS A 265 -14.31 -25.06 4.57
N ASN A 266 -14.79 -24.67 3.39
CA ASN A 266 -15.54 -25.52 2.46
C ASN A 266 -14.89 -25.62 1.06
N SER A 267 -13.63 -25.23 0.89
CA SER A 267 -12.93 -25.37 -0.39
C SER A 267 -11.50 -25.90 -0.19
N SER A 268 -11.00 -26.66 -1.17
CA SER A 268 -9.59 -26.99 -1.28
C SER A 268 -8.73 -25.85 -1.83
N ASP A 269 -9.37 -24.75 -2.25
CA ASP A 269 -8.68 -23.62 -2.86
C ASP A 269 -7.80 -22.88 -1.85
N PRO A 270 -6.53 -22.65 -2.22
CA PRO A 270 -5.62 -21.94 -1.35
C PRO A 270 -5.92 -20.45 -1.35
N VAL A 271 -5.60 -19.83 -0.22
CA VAL A 271 -5.60 -18.40 -0.09
C VAL A 271 -4.47 -17.95 0.82
N VAL A 272 -3.75 -16.92 0.41
CA VAL A 272 -2.69 -16.31 1.21
C VAL A 272 -3.28 -15.25 2.12
N ARG A 273 -2.90 -15.29 3.40
CA ARG A 273 -3.21 -14.23 4.37
C ARG A 273 -1.99 -13.87 5.18
N GLN A 274 -1.95 -12.60 5.59
CA GLN A 274 -1.03 -12.16 6.61
C GLN A 274 -1.56 -12.55 7.99
N VAL A 275 -0.72 -13.21 8.77
CA VAL A 275 -0.92 -13.48 10.19
C VAL A 275 -0.27 -12.36 11.00
N SER A 276 -0.88 -12.01 12.13
CA SER A 276 -0.48 -10.88 12.98
C SER A 276 -0.59 -9.54 12.27
N ILE A 277 -1.83 -9.10 12.06
CA ILE A 277 -2.14 -7.74 11.60
C ILE A 277 -2.34 -6.89 12.86
N GLN A 278 -1.62 -5.77 12.97
CA GLN A 278 -1.69 -4.86 14.11
C GLN A 278 -1.98 -3.43 13.60
N PRO A 279 -3.25 -3.04 13.42
CA PRO A 279 -3.60 -1.71 12.90
C PRO A 279 -3.15 -0.55 13.79
N SER A 280 -2.93 -0.83 15.08
CA SER A 280 -2.41 0.11 16.08
C SER A 280 -0.88 0.35 15.98
N CYS A 281 -0.18 -0.34 15.09
CA CYS A 281 1.26 -0.19 14.86
C CYS A 281 1.52 0.24 13.43
N LEU A 282 2.45 1.19 13.21
CA LEU A 282 3.00 1.45 11.87
C LEU A 282 3.74 0.22 11.33
N ALA A 283 4.53 -0.42 12.20
CA ALA A 283 5.22 -1.67 11.98
C ALA A 283 5.38 -2.39 13.33
N HIS A 284 5.53 -3.70 13.32
CA HIS A 284 5.66 -4.47 14.56
C HIS A 284 6.51 -5.71 14.37
N ASP A 285 7.09 -6.13 15.49
CA ASP A 285 7.85 -7.37 15.64
C ASP A 285 7.48 -8.00 16.98
N THR A 286 8.07 -9.14 17.31
CA THR A 286 7.82 -9.84 18.57
C THR A 286 8.11 -8.92 19.76
N ASN A 287 7.08 -8.67 20.54
CA ASN A 287 7.07 -7.81 21.73
C ASN A 287 7.28 -6.29 21.49
N ILE A 288 7.21 -5.81 20.25
CA ILE A 288 7.48 -4.39 19.93
C ILE A 288 6.52 -3.84 18.88
N CYS A 289 5.96 -2.67 19.16
CA CYS A 289 5.13 -1.87 18.26
C CYS A 289 5.88 -0.57 17.95
N TYR A 290 6.02 -0.23 16.67
CA TYR A 290 6.63 1.00 16.21
C TYR A 290 5.56 2.03 15.86
N HIS A 291 5.80 3.27 16.27
CA HIS A 291 4.89 4.40 16.09
C HIS A 291 5.53 5.50 15.26
N ARG A 292 4.72 6.24 14.50
CA ARG A 292 5.15 7.41 13.74
C ARG A 292 5.64 8.50 14.68
N ALA A 293 6.85 8.98 14.44
CA ALA A 293 7.40 10.18 15.05
C ALA A 293 7.50 11.29 13.99
N ASN A 294 7.72 12.51 14.45
CA ASN A 294 7.93 13.64 13.56
C ASN A 294 9.37 13.63 13.03
N PHE A 295 9.55 14.13 11.82
CA PHE A 295 10.88 14.41 11.30
C PHE A 295 11.57 15.49 12.14
N PRO A 296 12.91 15.51 12.20
CA PRO A 296 13.61 16.64 12.80
C PRO A 296 13.20 17.94 12.12
N GLN A 297 12.94 18.98 12.91
CA GLN A 297 12.37 20.23 12.39
C GLN A 297 13.25 20.83 11.28
N GLY A 298 12.64 21.08 10.13
CA GLY A 298 13.33 21.66 8.96
C GLY A 298 14.27 20.68 8.25
N ALA A 299 14.26 19.39 8.58
CA ALA A 299 15.12 18.42 7.93
C ALA A 299 14.78 18.22 6.44
N ARG A 300 15.81 18.09 5.61
CA ARG A 300 15.73 17.47 4.28
C ARG A 300 16.43 16.13 4.32
N ALA A 301 15.70 15.08 4.01
CA ALA A 301 16.26 13.74 3.90
C ALA A 301 16.82 13.54 2.49
N THR A 302 17.98 12.89 2.41
CA THR A 302 18.58 12.35 1.19
C THR A 302 18.67 10.84 1.34
N VAL A 303 17.99 10.11 0.44
CA VAL A 303 18.02 8.66 0.37
C VAL A 303 18.62 8.24 -0.96
N ALA A 304 19.69 7.44 -0.92
CA ALA A 304 20.25 6.78 -2.09
C ALA A 304 19.78 5.32 -2.11
N LEU A 305 19.24 4.90 -3.25
CA LEU A 305 18.70 3.57 -3.50
C LEU A 305 19.39 2.93 -4.70
N GLN A 306 19.56 1.62 -4.65
CA GLN A 306 19.82 0.78 -5.80
C GLN A 306 18.48 0.16 -6.23
N LEU A 307 18.01 0.46 -7.44
CA LEU A 307 16.70 0.07 -7.94
C LEU A 307 16.79 -0.53 -9.35
N PRO A 308 15.93 -1.50 -9.74
CA PRO A 308 15.94 -2.03 -11.09
C PRO A 308 15.79 -0.93 -12.16
N ASN A 309 16.64 -0.93 -13.18
CA ASN A 309 16.67 0.09 -14.24
C ASN A 309 15.43 0.08 -15.17
N ARG A 310 14.61 -0.98 -15.08
CA ARG A 310 13.31 -1.07 -15.73
C ARG A 310 12.20 -0.30 -15.00
N LEU A 311 12.48 0.28 -13.83
CA LEU A 311 11.60 1.25 -13.19
C LEU A 311 11.69 2.59 -13.93
N THR A 312 10.83 2.75 -14.93
CA THR A 312 10.82 3.92 -15.81
C THR A 312 9.53 4.74 -15.65
N GLY A 313 9.56 5.99 -16.11
CA GLY A 313 8.40 6.88 -16.11
C GLY A 313 8.38 7.87 -14.95
N TRP A 314 7.18 8.28 -14.55
CA TRP A 314 6.98 9.27 -13.49
C TRP A 314 6.78 8.60 -12.13
N LEU A 315 7.21 9.30 -11.07
CA LEU A 315 6.92 8.93 -9.69
C LEU A 315 5.90 9.91 -9.10
N ASN A 316 5.01 9.41 -8.26
CA ASN A 316 4.17 10.21 -7.36
C ASN A 316 4.82 10.22 -5.98
N GLY A 317 4.80 11.37 -5.29
CA GLY A 317 5.42 11.50 -3.98
C GLY A 317 4.64 12.37 -2.99
N ARG A 318 4.90 12.14 -1.71
CA ARG A 318 4.56 13.04 -0.60
C ARG A 318 5.84 13.72 -0.14
N LEU A 319 6.30 14.69 -0.94
CA LEU A 319 7.63 15.29 -0.81
C LEU A 319 7.55 16.81 -1.05
N VAL A 320 8.33 17.59 -0.32
CA VAL A 320 8.45 19.04 -0.54
C VAL A 320 9.73 19.35 -1.30
N LYS A 321 9.58 19.96 -2.49
CA LYS A 321 10.68 20.33 -3.39
C LYS A 321 11.66 19.17 -3.61
N PRO A 322 11.19 18.04 -4.18
CA PRO A 322 12.05 16.89 -4.43
C PRO A 322 13.10 17.23 -5.49
N ASN A 323 14.32 16.75 -5.27
CA ASN A 323 15.39 16.70 -6.25
C ASN A 323 15.76 15.22 -6.44
N VAL A 324 15.70 14.74 -7.68
CA VAL A 324 15.87 13.32 -8.00
C VAL A 324 16.90 13.14 -9.10
N THR A 325 17.84 12.25 -8.88
CA THR A 325 18.85 11.85 -9.88
C THR A 325 18.85 10.35 -10.04
N ALA A 326 18.91 9.86 -11.28
CA ALA A 326 19.09 8.46 -11.61
C ALA A 326 20.35 8.28 -12.46
N THR A 327 21.23 7.34 -12.09
CA THR A 327 22.45 7.03 -12.84
C THR A 327 22.61 5.53 -13.00
N PRO A 328 22.92 5.01 -14.22
CA PRO A 328 23.15 3.59 -14.41
C PRO A 328 24.27 3.05 -13.52
N MET A 329 24.05 1.90 -12.87
CA MET A 329 25.09 1.20 -12.11
C MET A 329 25.61 -0.02 -12.87
N ASN A 330 24.71 -0.83 -13.41
CA ASN A 330 25.01 -2.01 -14.20
C ASN A 330 23.84 -2.32 -15.15
N THR A 331 23.83 -3.52 -15.74
CA THR A 331 22.80 -3.93 -16.69
C THR A 331 21.42 -4.16 -16.06
N ILE A 332 21.32 -4.26 -14.73
CA ILE A 332 20.07 -4.54 -14.00
C ILE A 332 19.62 -3.35 -13.14
N TYR A 333 20.55 -2.62 -12.54
CA TYR A 333 20.25 -1.61 -11.52
C TYR A 333 20.73 -0.21 -11.91
N ASP A 334 19.94 0.77 -11.50
CA ASP A 334 20.27 2.18 -11.44
C ASP A 334 20.42 2.63 -9.99
N ARG A 335 21.26 3.64 -9.78
CA ARG A 335 21.35 4.38 -8.53
C ARG A 335 20.37 5.54 -8.58
N VAL A 336 19.41 5.57 -7.67
CA VAL A 336 18.40 6.63 -7.56
C VAL A 336 18.61 7.37 -6.25
N ILE A 337 18.87 8.68 -6.33
CA ILE A 337 19.02 9.55 -5.16
C ILE A 337 17.82 10.49 -5.12
N VAL A 338 17.12 10.52 -3.99
CA VAL A 338 15.98 11.41 -3.74
C VAL A 338 16.31 12.30 -2.55
N GLU A 339 16.29 13.60 -2.76
CA GLU A 339 16.45 14.61 -1.71
C GLU A 339 15.18 15.47 -1.61
N ALA A 340 14.53 15.49 -0.44
CA ALA A 340 13.34 16.30 -0.22
C ALA A 340 13.09 16.58 1.26
N ALA A 341 12.30 17.62 1.56
CA ALA A 341 11.73 17.78 2.89
C ALA A 341 10.44 16.94 3.01
N PRO A 342 10.04 16.52 4.23
CA PRO A 342 8.77 15.84 4.43
C PRO A 342 7.60 16.76 4.10
N SER A 343 6.49 16.18 3.69
CA SER A 343 5.25 16.88 3.36
C SER A 343 4.21 16.68 4.45
N GLU A 344 3.52 17.75 4.89
CA GLU A 344 2.33 17.62 5.74
C GLU A 344 1.12 17.22 4.87
N ASN A 345 0.79 15.93 4.88
CA ASN A 345 -0.27 15.35 4.08
C ASN A 345 -1.63 15.53 4.73
N ILE A 346 -2.60 15.93 3.92
CA ILE A 346 -3.99 16.11 4.31
C ILE A 346 -4.75 14.82 4.02
N ILE A 347 -5.21 14.16 5.08
CA ILE A 347 -6.03 12.95 4.98
C ILE A 347 -7.49 13.36 5.15
N ALA A 348 -8.34 13.02 4.19
CA ALA A 348 -9.78 13.21 4.29
C ALA A 348 -10.44 11.92 4.76
N GLY A 349 -11.49 12.05 5.56
CA GLY A 349 -12.24 10.91 6.03
C GLY A 349 -13.01 11.17 7.31
N GLY A 350 -13.54 10.09 7.87
CA GLY A 350 -14.22 10.11 9.16
C GLY A 350 -15.30 9.05 9.22
N TRP A 351 -16.10 9.13 10.29
CA TRP A 351 -17.28 8.29 10.47
C TRP A 351 -18.51 9.02 9.93
N VAL A 352 -19.19 8.42 8.95
CA VAL A 352 -20.43 8.95 8.37
C VAL A 352 -21.64 8.10 8.76
N GLU A 353 -22.82 8.71 8.75
CA GLU A 353 -24.10 7.97 8.85
C GLU A 353 -24.37 7.29 7.51
N TRP A 354 -24.18 5.98 7.42
CA TRP A 354 -24.23 5.28 6.13
C TRP A 354 -25.60 5.41 5.46
N GLN A 355 -26.69 5.45 6.24
CA GLN A 355 -28.05 5.61 5.73
C GLN A 355 -28.29 6.96 5.04
N LYS A 356 -27.44 7.96 5.30
CA LYS A 356 -27.50 9.27 4.64
C LYS A 356 -26.66 9.31 3.36
N ILE A 357 -25.87 8.28 3.09
CA ILE A 357 -25.03 8.18 1.90
C ILE A 357 -25.84 7.57 0.75
N PRO A 358 -25.96 8.25 -0.40
CA PRO A 358 -26.66 7.71 -1.56
C PRO A 358 -26.05 6.39 -2.04
N GLU A 359 -26.89 5.41 -2.36
CA GLU A 359 -26.45 4.08 -2.82
C GLU A 359 -25.53 4.17 -4.04
N LYS A 360 -25.80 5.11 -4.97
CA LYS A 360 -24.99 5.34 -6.17
C LYS A 360 -23.49 5.57 -5.92
N LEU A 361 -23.10 6.03 -4.72
CA LEU A 361 -21.67 6.25 -4.39
C LEU A 361 -20.91 4.95 -4.13
N PHE A 362 -21.60 3.82 -4.10
CA PHE A 362 -21.01 2.50 -3.89
C PHE A 362 -20.99 1.65 -5.16
N PHE A 363 -21.54 2.14 -6.28
CA PHE A 363 -21.72 1.35 -7.49
C PHE A 363 -21.26 2.12 -8.73
N ASN A 364 -20.73 1.39 -9.69
CA ASN A 364 -20.51 1.88 -11.05
C ASN A 364 -21.85 1.99 -11.80
N ASP A 365 -21.84 2.65 -12.96
CA ASP A 365 -23.03 2.83 -13.81
C ASP A 365 -23.66 1.49 -14.27
N ASP A 366 -22.87 0.41 -14.34
CA ASP A 366 -23.33 -0.94 -14.68
C ASP A 366 -23.95 -1.70 -13.49
N GLY A 367 -24.00 -1.09 -12.30
CA GLY A 367 -24.56 -1.67 -11.08
C GLY A 367 -23.60 -2.58 -10.31
N THR A 368 -22.35 -2.73 -10.73
CA THR A 368 -21.32 -3.45 -9.97
C THR A 368 -20.76 -2.56 -8.84
N PRO A 369 -20.35 -3.12 -7.68
CA PRO A 369 -19.72 -2.32 -6.63
C PRO A 369 -18.44 -1.63 -7.11
N ASN A 370 -18.32 -0.33 -6.84
CA ASN A 370 -17.06 0.41 -7.04
C ASN A 370 -16.10 0.13 -5.85
N THR A 371 -14.91 0.76 -5.85
CA THR A 371 -13.91 0.59 -4.77
C THR A 371 -14.49 0.89 -3.38
N MET A 372 -15.31 1.94 -3.25
CA MET A 372 -15.95 2.31 -1.99
C MET A 372 -17.03 1.29 -1.58
N GLY A 373 -17.75 0.75 -2.56
CA GLY A 373 -18.74 -0.32 -2.39
C GLY A 373 -18.13 -1.62 -1.91
N VAL A 374 -17.01 -2.04 -2.50
CA VAL A 374 -16.26 -3.23 -2.05
C VAL A 374 -15.79 -3.03 -0.62
N GLY A 375 -15.13 -1.90 -0.30
CA GLY A 375 -14.69 -1.61 1.06
C GLY A 375 -15.84 -1.60 2.07
N ARG A 376 -17.02 -1.07 1.69
CA ARG A 376 -18.21 -1.10 2.56
C ARG A 376 -18.59 -2.52 2.98
N LEU A 377 -18.44 -3.52 2.10
CA LEU A 377 -18.70 -4.93 2.44
C LEU A 377 -17.77 -5.43 3.56
N ASP A 378 -16.59 -4.81 3.67
CA ASP A 378 -15.55 -5.13 4.65
C ASP A 378 -15.62 -4.23 5.90
N GLY A 379 -16.63 -3.35 5.97
CA GLY A 379 -16.94 -2.51 7.13
C GLY A 379 -16.29 -1.12 7.13
N ALA A 380 -15.62 -0.71 6.04
CA ALA A 380 -15.06 0.62 5.83
C ALA A 380 -14.89 0.95 4.34
N ALA A 381 -15.33 2.12 3.86
CA ALA A 381 -15.08 2.55 2.50
C ALA A 381 -13.76 3.34 2.43
N GLY A 382 -12.92 3.08 1.43
CA GLY A 382 -11.65 3.79 1.32
C GLY A 382 -11.10 3.84 -0.09
N MET A 383 -10.42 4.93 -0.40
CA MET A 383 -9.75 5.15 -1.67
C MET A 383 -8.30 5.55 -1.45
N TYR A 384 -7.40 4.97 -2.23
CA TYR A 384 -6.00 5.38 -2.22
C TYR A 384 -5.85 6.71 -2.97
N SER A 385 -5.16 7.68 -2.36
CA SER A 385 -5.13 9.07 -2.86
C SER A 385 -4.66 9.23 -4.31
N GLY A 386 -3.79 8.35 -4.79
CA GLY A 386 -3.23 8.37 -6.16
C GLY A 386 -3.81 7.32 -7.11
N SER A 387 -4.97 6.76 -6.79
CA SER A 387 -5.64 5.78 -7.65
C SER A 387 -6.38 6.45 -8.79
N VAL A 388 -6.65 5.67 -9.84
CA VAL A 388 -7.56 6.08 -10.91
C VAL A 388 -8.95 6.34 -10.29
N GLY A 389 -9.57 7.47 -10.63
CA GLY A 389 -10.87 7.87 -10.08
C GLY A 389 -10.82 8.49 -8.69
N ALA A 390 -9.66 8.62 -8.05
CA ALA A 390 -9.58 9.10 -6.66
C ALA A 390 -10.07 10.55 -6.47
N ILE A 391 -9.86 11.41 -7.47
CA ILE A 391 -10.32 12.81 -7.42
C ILE A 391 -11.83 12.86 -7.57
N GLU A 392 -12.36 12.17 -8.57
CA GLU A 392 -13.79 12.10 -8.87
C GLU A 392 -14.55 11.56 -7.64
N GLU A 393 -14.07 10.44 -7.09
CA GLU A 393 -14.64 9.86 -5.88
C GLU A 393 -14.54 10.82 -4.69
N TYR A 394 -13.40 11.50 -4.50
CA TYR A 394 -13.28 12.48 -3.42
C TYR A 394 -14.32 13.60 -3.54
N LEU A 395 -14.51 14.15 -4.74
CA LEU A 395 -15.48 15.22 -4.98
C LEU A 395 -16.92 14.77 -4.70
N ASP A 396 -17.26 13.54 -5.06
CA ASP A 396 -18.57 12.95 -4.77
C ASP A 396 -18.80 12.71 -3.27
N TRP A 397 -17.73 12.39 -2.52
CA TRP A 397 -17.78 12.14 -1.09
C TRP A 397 -17.60 13.39 -0.21
N GLN A 398 -17.01 14.47 -0.75
CA GLN A 398 -16.72 15.71 -0.03
C GLN A 398 -17.93 16.26 0.76
N PRO A 399 -19.17 16.31 0.22
CA PRO A 399 -20.33 16.82 0.94
C PRO A 399 -20.67 16.06 2.24
N TYR A 400 -20.20 14.81 2.38
CA TYR A 400 -20.47 13.95 3.53
C TYR A 400 -19.33 13.90 4.54
N LEU A 401 -18.11 14.25 4.11
CA LEU A 401 -16.90 14.29 4.94
C LEU A 401 -16.69 15.65 5.60
N GLY A 402 -17.21 16.71 4.99
CA GLY A 402 -17.03 18.09 5.43
C GLY A 402 -15.66 18.67 5.05
N ASP A 403 -15.43 19.92 5.45
CA ASP A 403 -14.30 20.72 4.98
C ASP A 403 -13.06 20.67 5.89
N LYS A 404 -12.90 19.63 6.73
CA LYS A 404 -11.74 19.51 7.61
C LYS A 404 -10.94 18.24 7.33
N ALA A 405 -9.63 18.36 7.42
CA ALA A 405 -8.73 17.21 7.45
C ALA A 405 -9.10 16.30 8.64
N LEU A 406 -9.22 15.00 8.38
CA LEU A 406 -9.33 13.99 9.43
C LEU A 406 -8.04 13.90 10.22
N LEU A 407 -6.93 13.80 9.49
CA LEU A 407 -5.57 13.72 10.01
C LEU A 407 -4.64 14.58 9.16
N ARG A 408 -3.57 15.03 9.81
CA ARG A 408 -2.41 15.65 9.16
C ARG A 408 -1.19 14.85 9.56
N GLU A 409 -0.49 14.31 8.58
CA GLU A 409 0.63 13.41 8.81
C GLU A 409 1.83 13.83 7.96
N GLU A 410 3.01 13.86 8.59
CA GLU A 410 4.25 14.05 7.85
C GLU A 410 4.54 12.79 7.02
N GLY A 411 4.68 12.96 5.71
CA GLY A 411 5.08 11.91 4.79
C GLY A 411 6.40 12.21 4.12
N TRP A 412 7.18 11.15 3.90
CA TRP A 412 8.32 11.13 2.98
C TRP A 412 8.21 9.85 2.16
N THR A 413 7.36 9.90 1.13
CA THR A 413 7.05 8.73 0.30
C THR A 413 7.23 9.06 -1.16
N PHE A 414 7.56 8.04 -1.95
CA PHE A 414 7.41 8.09 -3.40
C PHE A 414 7.15 6.70 -3.97
N SER A 415 6.41 6.65 -5.07
CA SER A 415 6.05 5.42 -5.75
C SER A 415 5.94 5.64 -7.25
N SER A 416 5.98 4.57 -8.03
CA SER A 416 5.59 4.61 -9.44
C SER A 416 4.18 5.18 -9.60
N THR A 417 3.92 5.92 -10.69
CA THR A 417 2.56 6.30 -11.08
C THR A 417 1.72 5.07 -11.39
N THR A 418 0.40 5.17 -11.18
CA THR A 418 -0.52 4.06 -11.49
C THR A 418 -0.93 4.06 -12.96
N ILE A 419 -0.86 5.20 -13.64
CA ILE A 419 -1.07 5.32 -15.08
C ILE A 419 0.23 5.78 -15.75
N ASP A 420 0.54 5.17 -16.90
CA ASP A 420 1.62 5.61 -17.77
C ASP A 420 1.28 6.88 -18.51
N SER A 421 2.28 7.74 -18.69
CA SER A 421 2.12 8.90 -19.56
C SER A 421 1.86 8.44 -21.00
N THR A 422 0.78 8.94 -21.59
CA THR A 422 0.42 8.70 -23.00
C THR A 422 1.15 9.63 -23.97
N ASN A 423 2.03 10.50 -23.47
CA ASN A 423 2.81 11.43 -24.29
C ASN A 423 3.89 10.68 -25.09
N PRO A 424 4.11 10.94 -26.38
CA PRO A 424 5.20 10.32 -27.16
C PRO A 424 6.61 10.44 -26.54
N CYS A 425 6.84 11.45 -25.68
CA CYS A 425 8.10 11.61 -24.92
C CYS A 425 8.23 10.65 -23.73
N SER A 426 7.20 9.87 -23.39
CA SER A 426 7.17 8.96 -22.25
C SER A 426 7.80 7.59 -22.50
N ASN A 427 8.17 7.27 -23.74
CA ASN A 427 8.89 6.04 -24.09
C ASN A 427 10.40 6.12 -23.82
N GLN A 428 10.85 7.11 -23.05
CA GLN A 428 12.25 7.22 -22.66
C GLN A 428 12.60 6.26 -21.52
N SER A 429 13.79 5.67 -21.62
CA SER A 429 14.39 4.85 -20.57
C SER A 429 14.67 5.69 -19.33
N GLY A 430 14.51 5.09 -18.15
CA GLY A 430 14.78 5.71 -16.85
C GLY A 430 13.62 6.53 -16.27
N LEU A 431 13.89 7.14 -15.13
CA LEU A 431 12.96 8.00 -14.42
C LEU A 431 12.85 9.36 -15.13
N GLN A 432 11.62 9.76 -15.45
CA GLN A 432 11.33 10.98 -16.21
C GLN A 432 11.08 12.18 -15.31
N GLY A 433 10.55 11.95 -14.10
CA GLY A 433 10.23 13.02 -13.18
C GLY A 433 9.48 12.54 -11.94
N VAL A 434 9.30 13.46 -11.00
CA VAL A 434 8.50 13.25 -9.79
C VAL A 434 7.46 14.34 -9.70
N VAL A 435 6.21 13.93 -9.47
CA VAL A 435 5.15 14.82 -9.02
C VAL A 435 4.95 14.61 -7.54
N ALA A 436 4.81 15.69 -6.78
CA ALA A 436 4.50 15.59 -5.37
C ALA A 436 3.27 16.42 -5.01
N ALA A 437 2.42 15.87 -4.16
CA ALA A 437 1.21 16.51 -3.67
C ALA A 437 0.95 16.11 -2.22
N ASN A 438 0.38 17.01 -1.43
CA ASN A 438 -0.02 16.75 -0.04
C ASN A 438 -1.54 16.58 0.13
N ALA A 439 -2.30 16.52 -0.98
CA ALA A 439 -3.75 16.47 -1.00
C ALA A 439 -4.35 15.09 -0.71
N SER A 440 -5.61 15.03 -0.30
CA SER A 440 -6.33 13.77 -0.01
C SER A 440 -6.55 12.90 -1.24
N ALA A 441 -6.71 13.51 -2.41
CA ALA A 441 -6.74 12.86 -3.71
C ALA A 441 -5.90 13.63 -4.72
N TYR A 442 -5.28 12.93 -5.66
CA TYR A 442 -4.44 13.52 -6.69
C TYR A 442 -4.41 12.65 -7.94
N SER A 443 -3.98 13.25 -9.07
CA SER A 443 -3.97 12.55 -10.34
C SER A 443 -3.04 11.33 -10.33
N PRO A 444 -3.47 10.18 -10.88
CA PRO A 444 -2.75 8.91 -10.80
C PRO A 444 -1.44 8.84 -11.60
N GLY A 445 -1.29 9.71 -12.61
CA GLY A 445 -0.23 9.65 -13.62
C GLY A 445 0.68 10.88 -13.64
N ALA A 446 1.45 10.99 -14.72
CA ALA A 446 2.25 12.18 -15.01
C ALA A 446 1.36 13.43 -15.20
N PRO A 447 1.89 14.65 -15.00
CA PRO A 447 1.16 15.88 -15.30
C PRO A 447 0.78 15.96 -16.78
N ALA A 448 -0.39 16.53 -17.06
CA ALA A 448 -0.85 16.76 -18.42
C ALA A 448 -0.20 18.03 -18.98
N PHE A 449 0.36 17.95 -20.19
CA PHE A 449 0.91 19.15 -20.83
C PHE A 449 -0.21 20.02 -21.42
N ASN A 450 -0.29 21.26 -20.94
CA ASN A 450 -1.20 22.27 -21.43
C ASN A 450 -0.51 23.12 -22.49
N LYS A 451 -0.93 22.93 -23.75
CA LYS A 451 -0.34 23.63 -24.91
C LYS A 451 -0.61 25.13 -24.90
N GLU A 452 -1.73 25.57 -24.35
CA GLU A 452 -2.13 26.98 -24.38
C GLU A 452 -1.31 27.79 -23.38
N THR A 453 -1.14 27.27 -22.17
CA THR A 453 -0.39 27.94 -21.11
C THR A 453 1.10 27.57 -21.08
N GLN A 454 1.51 26.56 -21.87
CA GLN A 454 2.86 25.97 -21.84
C GLN A 454 3.25 25.48 -20.44
N THR A 455 2.29 24.89 -19.73
CA THR A 455 2.48 24.38 -18.35
C THR A 455 2.23 22.88 -18.26
N LEU A 456 2.62 22.30 -17.12
CA LEU A 456 2.31 20.94 -16.71
C LEU A 456 1.21 21.00 -15.63
N ASP A 457 0.01 20.57 -15.99
CA ASP A 457 -1.16 20.59 -15.11
C ASP A 457 -1.27 19.27 -14.34
N TYR A 458 -1.40 19.38 -13.01
CA TYR A 458 -1.60 18.24 -12.12
C TYR A 458 -2.77 18.52 -11.20
N LYS A 459 -3.76 17.62 -11.16
CA LYS A 459 -4.98 17.83 -10.38
C LYS A 459 -4.83 17.25 -8.99
N VAL A 460 -5.37 17.98 -8.02
CA VAL A 460 -5.38 17.63 -6.60
C VAL A 460 -6.73 18.02 -5.99
N ALA A 461 -7.16 17.31 -4.96
CA ALA A 461 -8.35 17.63 -4.19
C ALA A 461 -8.15 17.28 -2.71
N ALA A 462 -8.54 18.19 -1.82
CA ALA A 462 -8.41 18.04 -0.38
C ALA A 462 -9.45 18.92 0.34
N PRO A 463 -9.74 18.65 1.62
CA PRO A 463 -10.51 19.54 2.47
C PRO A 463 -9.87 20.94 2.53
N HIS A 464 -10.71 21.97 2.70
CA HIS A 464 -10.30 23.38 2.65
C HIS A 464 -9.53 23.87 3.88
#